data_AF-A0A7C6H1K3-F1
#
_entry.id   AF-A0A7C6H1K3-F1
#
_cell.length_a   1.000
_cell.length_b   1.000
_cell.length_c   1.000
_cell.angle_alpha   90.00
_cell.angle_beta   90.00
_cell.angle_gamma   90.00
#
_symmetry.space_group_name_H-M   'P 1'
#
loop_
_entity.id
_entity.type
_entity.pdbx_description
1 polymer ?
#
loop_
_entity_poly.entity_id
_entity_poly.type
_entity_poly.pdbx_seq_one_letter_code
_entity_poly.pdbx_strand_id
1 'polypeptide(L)'
;MTPGILRGVLIISNHKTPAVEQPSHVSLDKPVTWEEVQRDIRSLVGAQLVKEQLLEITRILGNIKEHQARHHLTNMPPIHFLIKGPAGGGKRYVARILSKILQYYQLAEKPLHMVTVSNMESLPEVSAQSPIYVPVVDRLIPKDSRRNYLVTTLFWAHLERIADRQSVILGVDSERGSEFVEALTFAPEIQFKIEIPDYRWEDLLAYARKYAAQYKFKLVKPAVAEFRRALEEAQSKPDFANLRSVEKIIDRAMMNYYIKPGQDAPHGKQYAALQGQHFIVSPHVHAVPVAQKAQNPLAQINSLVGLKEVKARLNQLMALANLQKRRSEQGLSAEPISTHMAFSGSPGTGKTTVARLVGQALKELGLLEKGHLVEAAREDLVGQYVGHTAQKTADVVEQALGGVLFIDECYSLNAGHGMDYGREAVATLIKKMEDARDNLTVIFSGYSQEMEAFLDMNPGLRSRIQFHLTFPDYTGEELMEIFLKLCHDEGYELSREAALELEALLQQLYGKRRDNFANGRLVRSLFERAKLSLATRVWQDPKTASLSLILPQDVQALATYSDVAGLLRAQRRGIGFHAVSA
;
A
#
# COMPACT_ATOMS: atom_id res chain seq x y z
N MET A 1 35.80 11.22 56.20
CA MET A 1 36.62 10.05 56.57
C MET A 1 35.67 8.86 56.78
N THR A 2 35.82 7.85 55.92
CA THR A 2 35.29 6.46 55.92
C THR A 2 34.10 6.05 56.82
N PRO A 3 33.01 5.50 56.24
CA PRO A 3 32.05 4.67 56.95
C PRO A 3 32.44 3.17 56.90
N GLY A 4 32.17 2.49 58.01
CA GLY A 4 32.62 1.14 58.33
C GLY A 4 31.81 -0.02 57.74
N ILE A 5 32.45 -1.19 57.79
CA ILE A 5 31.96 -2.51 57.40
C ILE A 5 31.79 -3.34 58.68
N LEU A 6 30.71 -4.12 58.79
CA LEU A 6 30.57 -5.46 59.44
C LEU A 6 29.09 -5.89 59.33
N ARG A 7 28.74 -6.89 58.49
CA ARG A 7 28.51 -8.33 58.79
C ARG A 7 27.41 -8.62 59.85
N GLY A 8 26.38 -9.39 59.47
CA GLY A 8 25.58 -10.20 60.41
C GLY A 8 24.12 -10.50 60.03
N VAL A 9 23.90 -11.70 59.49
CA VAL A 9 22.65 -12.41 59.08
C VAL A 9 21.58 -12.58 60.17
N LEU A 10 20.27 -12.51 59.85
CA LEU A 10 19.28 -13.59 60.07
C LEU A 10 17.87 -13.33 59.45
N ILE A 11 17.25 -14.44 59.05
CA ILE A 11 16.05 -14.65 58.22
C ILE A 11 14.77 -14.78 59.06
N ILE A 12 13.61 -14.26 58.60
CA ILE A 12 12.28 -14.91 58.76
C ILE A 12 11.43 -14.77 57.48
N SER A 13 10.97 -15.93 57.02
CA SER A 13 9.97 -16.35 56.01
C SER A 13 8.57 -15.65 56.09
N ASN A 14 7.60 -15.70 55.16
CA ASN A 14 7.11 -16.78 54.28
C ASN A 14 5.96 -16.28 53.36
N HIS A 15 5.77 -16.89 52.16
CA HIS A 15 4.51 -17.18 51.42
C HIS A 15 3.50 -16.04 51.09
N LYS A 16 2.93 -15.83 49.89
CA LYS A 16 2.62 -16.61 48.67
C LYS A 16 2.53 -15.61 47.48
N THR A 17 3.23 -15.86 46.37
CA THR A 17 2.92 -15.23 45.07
C THR A 17 1.90 -16.09 44.32
N PRO A 18 0.84 -15.51 43.72
CA PRO A 18 -0.07 -16.27 42.87
C PRO A 18 0.68 -16.74 41.63
N ALA A 19 0.42 -17.98 41.22
CA ALA A 19 0.93 -18.55 39.99
C ALA A 19 0.57 -17.63 38.82
N VAL A 20 1.58 -16.99 38.25
CA VAL A 20 1.48 -16.47 36.89
C VAL A 20 1.56 -17.71 36.01
N GLU A 21 0.41 -18.11 35.47
CA GLU A 21 0.37 -19.05 34.35
C GLU A 21 1.31 -18.53 33.28
N GLN A 22 2.41 -19.26 33.08
CA GLN A 22 3.27 -19.05 31.93
C GLN A 22 2.39 -19.17 30.69
N PRO A 23 2.40 -18.20 29.75
CA PRO A 23 1.74 -18.41 28.48
C PRO A 23 2.42 -19.61 27.83
N SER A 24 1.66 -20.70 27.75
CA SER A 24 2.05 -21.95 27.13
C SER A 24 2.69 -21.67 25.78
N HIS A 25 3.98 -21.98 25.66
CA HIS A 25 4.64 -22.22 24.38
C HIS A 25 3.90 -23.35 23.66
N VAL A 26 2.99 -23.00 22.73
CA VAL A 26 2.46 -23.94 21.74
C VAL A 26 2.35 -23.20 20.40
N SER A 27 3.42 -23.25 19.61
CA SER A 27 3.25 -23.47 18.17
C SER A 27 3.93 -24.80 17.86
N LEU A 28 3.24 -25.89 18.22
CA LEU A 28 3.50 -27.17 17.57
C LEU A 28 3.01 -26.98 16.13
N ASP A 29 3.93 -26.83 15.17
CA ASP A 29 3.57 -26.95 13.75
C ASP A 29 2.83 -28.28 13.59
N LYS A 30 1.52 -28.21 13.36
CA LYS A 30 0.71 -29.42 13.17
C LYS A 30 1.30 -30.21 11.99
N PRO A 31 1.50 -31.52 12.13
CA PRO A 31 1.99 -32.34 11.02
C PRO A 31 0.99 -32.23 9.86
N VAL A 32 1.51 -32.02 8.65
CA VAL A 32 0.69 -31.97 7.43
C VAL A 32 -0.02 -33.32 7.26
N THR A 33 -1.34 -33.27 7.05
CA THR A 33 -2.16 -34.47 6.85
C THR A 33 -2.41 -34.75 5.37
N TRP A 34 -2.73 -35.99 5.03
CA TRP A 34 -3.08 -36.35 3.65
C TRP A 34 -4.38 -35.68 3.20
N GLU A 35 -5.35 -35.54 4.11
CA GLU A 35 -6.61 -34.86 3.85
C GLU A 35 -6.40 -33.40 3.43
N GLU A 36 -5.44 -32.71 4.08
CA GLU A 36 -5.04 -31.35 3.71
C GLU A 36 -4.41 -31.29 2.32
N VAL A 37 -3.49 -32.22 2.00
CA VAL A 37 -2.86 -32.30 0.67
C VAL A 37 -3.93 -32.54 -0.41
N GLN A 38 -4.82 -33.52 -0.20
CA GLN A 38 -5.89 -33.81 -1.15
C GLN A 38 -6.85 -32.63 -1.33
N ARG A 39 -7.18 -31.92 -0.25
CA ARG A 39 -8.03 -30.72 -0.31
C ARG A 39 -7.37 -29.65 -1.17
N ASP A 40 -6.08 -29.40 -0.98
CA ASP A 40 -5.34 -28.37 -1.70
C ASP A 40 -5.15 -28.74 -3.18
N ILE A 41 -4.94 -30.02 -3.52
CA ILE A 41 -4.95 -30.52 -4.91
C ILE A 41 -6.33 -30.33 -5.55
N ARG A 42 -7.41 -30.76 -4.89
CA ARG A 42 -8.80 -30.60 -5.40
C ARG A 42 -9.16 -29.14 -5.63
N SER A 43 -8.57 -28.26 -4.84
CA SER A 43 -8.72 -26.81 -4.91
C SER A 43 -8.19 -26.20 -6.23
N LEU A 44 -7.25 -26.82 -6.93
CA LEU A 44 -6.78 -26.31 -8.23
C LEU A 44 -7.93 -26.24 -9.24
N VAL A 45 -8.19 -25.06 -9.81
CA VAL A 45 -9.26 -24.84 -10.79
C VAL A 45 -8.67 -24.88 -12.20
N GLY A 46 -9.32 -25.60 -13.12
CA GLY A 46 -8.89 -25.66 -14.53
C GLY A 46 -7.56 -26.36 -14.81
N ALA A 47 -6.90 -26.89 -13.78
CA ALA A 47 -5.56 -27.48 -13.87
C ALA A 47 -5.61 -29.00 -13.72
N GLN A 48 -6.43 -29.69 -14.52
CA GLN A 48 -6.63 -31.14 -14.41
C GLN A 48 -5.32 -31.91 -14.61
N LEU A 49 -4.54 -31.55 -15.63
CA LEU A 49 -3.24 -32.14 -15.90
C LEU A 49 -2.27 -31.97 -14.71
N VAL A 50 -2.25 -30.77 -14.10
CA VAL A 50 -1.43 -30.49 -12.92
C VAL A 50 -1.85 -31.36 -11.73
N LYS A 51 -3.16 -31.60 -11.54
CA LYS A 51 -3.64 -32.50 -10.48
C LYS A 51 -3.15 -33.93 -10.68
N GLU A 52 -3.23 -34.43 -11.91
CA GLU A 52 -2.75 -35.77 -12.26
C GLU A 52 -1.24 -35.89 -12.02
N GLN A 53 -0.46 -34.90 -12.45
CA GLN A 53 0.98 -34.83 -12.17
C GLN A 53 1.29 -34.82 -10.66
N LEU A 54 0.55 -34.04 -9.86
CA LEU A 54 0.75 -34.00 -8.39
C LEU A 54 0.40 -35.33 -7.71
N LEU A 55 -0.65 -36.02 -8.18
CA LEU A 55 -1.01 -37.35 -7.67
C LEU A 55 0.03 -38.41 -8.07
N GLU A 56 0.56 -38.33 -9.28
CA GLU A 56 1.65 -39.21 -9.72
C GLU A 56 2.92 -38.99 -8.89
N ILE A 57 3.32 -37.73 -8.67
CA ILE A 57 4.43 -37.37 -7.79
C ILE A 57 4.20 -37.95 -6.39
N THR A 58 3.00 -37.78 -5.83
CA THR A 58 2.64 -38.34 -4.52
C THR A 58 2.89 -39.85 -4.47
N ARG A 59 2.42 -40.59 -5.48
CA ARG A 59 2.63 -42.04 -5.57
C ARG A 59 4.11 -42.42 -5.61
N ILE A 60 4.91 -41.69 -6.41
CA ILE A 60 6.35 -41.94 -6.54
C ILE A 60 7.06 -41.70 -5.20
N LEU A 61 6.74 -40.59 -4.51
CA LEU A 61 7.33 -40.27 -3.21
C LEU A 61 6.95 -41.28 -2.13
N GLY A 62 5.72 -41.79 -2.16
CA GLY A 62 5.29 -42.90 -1.31
C GLY A 62 6.12 -44.16 -1.52
N ASN A 63 6.30 -44.59 -2.77
CA ASN A 63 7.13 -45.75 -3.12
C ASN A 63 8.59 -45.57 -2.64
N ILE A 64 9.14 -44.37 -2.78
CA ILE A 64 10.49 -44.03 -2.28
C ILE A 64 10.56 -44.23 -0.77
N LYS A 65 9.59 -43.70 -0.02
CA LYS A 65 9.56 -43.82 1.44
C LYS A 65 9.40 -45.25 1.92
N GLU A 66 8.54 -46.03 1.28
CA GLU A 66 8.39 -47.46 1.58
C GLU A 66 9.69 -48.24 1.30
N HIS A 67 10.39 -47.90 0.22
CA HIS A 67 11.70 -48.50 -0.08
C HIS A 67 12.75 -48.12 0.97
N GLN A 68 12.82 -46.85 1.38
CA GLN A 68 13.74 -46.40 2.43
C GLN A 68 13.48 -47.14 3.75
N ALA A 69 12.22 -47.26 4.16
CA ALA A 69 11.83 -47.96 5.37
C ALA A 69 12.23 -49.44 5.33
N ARG A 70 12.02 -50.12 4.19
CA ARG A 70 12.41 -51.53 4.02
C ARG A 70 13.92 -51.76 4.10
N HIS A 71 14.72 -50.81 3.62
CA HIS A 71 16.17 -50.95 3.52
C HIS A 71 16.95 -50.14 4.56
N HIS A 72 16.29 -49.50 5.52
CA HIS A 72 16.89 -48.66 6.56
C HIS A 72 17.80 -47.55 5.98
N LEU A 73 17.41 -47.00 4.82
CA LEU A 73 18.15 -45.91 4.17
C LEU A 73 17.82 -44.59 4.86
N THR A 74 18.82 -43.92 5.41
CA THR A 74 18.65 -42.66 6.16
C THR A 74 18.86 -41.41 5.32
N ASN A 75 19.59 -41.52 4.20
CA ASN A 75 19.90 -40.39 3.33
C ASN A 75 19.19 -40.52 1.99
N MET A 76 18.62 -39.41 1.52
CA MET A 76 18.09 -39.25 0.16
C MET A 76 18.67 -37.97 -0.41
N PRO A 77 19.10 -37.95 -1.69
CA PRO A 77 19.36 -36.69 -2.36
C PRO A 77 18.11 -35.81 -2.34
N PRO A 78 18.26 -34.48 -2.34
CA PRO A 78 17.12 -33.58 -2.43
C PRO A 78 16.30 -33.77 -3.70
N ILE A 79 15.01 -33.45 -3.63
CA ILE A 79 14.09 -33.57 -4.77
C ILE A 79 13.84 -32.18 -5.33
N HIS A 80 14.24 -31.98 -6.57
CA HIS A 80 14.08 -30.73 -7.29
C HIS A 80 12.88 -30.78 -8.22
N PHE A 81 12.20 -29.64 -8.31
CA PHE A 81 10.99 -29.47 -9.10
C PHE A 81 11.13 -28.26 -10.01
N LEU A 82 10.61 -28.38 -11.22
CA LEU A 82 10.44 -27.26 -12.14
C LEU A 82 8.97 -27.11 -12.48
N ILE A 83 8.43 -25.91 -12.27
CA ILE A 83 7.04 -25.57 -12.59
C ILE A 83 7.07 -24.52 -13.71
N LYS A 84 6.71 -24.94 -14.93
CA LYS A 84 6.56 -24.08 -16.11
C LYS A 84 5.09 -23.65 -16.28
N GLY A 85 4.87 -22.51 -16.93
CA GLY A 85 3.54 -22.05 -17.32
C GLY A 85 3.39 -20.54 -17.26
N PRO A 86 2.23 -19.97 -17.59
CA PRO A 86 2.10 -18.54 -17.86
C PRO A 86 2.25 -17.66 -16.60
N ALA A 87 2.54 -16.38 -16.80
CA ALA A 87 2.64 -15.38 -15.74
C ALA A 87 1.36 -15.34 -14.89
N GLY A 88 1.50 -15.40 -13.57
CA GLY A 88 0.36 -15.44 -12.66
C GLY A 88 -0.50 -16.72 -12.72
N GLY A 89 -0.04 -17.77 -13.41
CA GLY A 89 -0.78 -19.04 -13.57
C GLY A 89 -0.84 -19.94 -12.31
N GLY A 90 -0.46 -19.46 -11.12
CA GLY A 90 -0.60 -20.25 -9.88
C GLY A 90 0.61 -21.09 -9.48
N LYS A 91 1.79 -20.93 -10.12
CA LYS A 91 3.04 -21.66 -9.78
C LYS A 91 3.38 -21.69 -8.29
N ARG A 92 3.24 -20.55 -7.61
CA ARG A 92 3.48 -20.43 -6.15
C ARG A 92 2.55 -21.33 -5.33
N TYR A 93 1.31 -21.50 -5.77
CA TYR A 93 0.35 -22.35 -5.08
C TYR A 93 0.65 -23.83 -5.31
N VAL A 94 1.03 -24.22 -6.53
CA VAL A 94 1.53 -25.57 -6.84
C VAL A 94 2.78 -25.90 -6.02
N ALA A 95 3.73 -24.97 -5.91
CA ALA A 95 4.92 -25.14 -5.07
C ALA A 95 4.58 -25.37 -3.58
N ARG A 96 3.56 -24.67 -3.05
CA ARG A 96 3.07 -24.89 -1.68
C ARG A 96 2.48 -26.29 -1.50
N ILE A 97 1.74 -26.79 -2.49
CA ILE A 97 1.21 -28.17 -2.47
C ILE A 97 2.36 -29.18 -2.48
N LEU A 98 3.36 -29.00 -3.36
CA LEU A 98 4.55 -29.85 -3.40
C LEU A 98 5.30 -29.86 -2.06
N SER A 99 5.50 -28.69 -1.45
CA SER A 99 6.12 -28.60 -0.12
C SER A 99 5.34 -29.35 0.96
N LYS A 100 4.00 -29.32 0.90
CA LYS A 100 3.16 -30.10 1.81
C LYS A 100 3.27 -31.60 1.56
N ILE A 101 3.36 -32.03 0.30
CA ILE A 101 3.61 -33.43 -0.06
C ILE A 101 4.96 -33.88 0.50
N LEU A 102 6.02 -33.08 0.33
CA LEU A 102 7.34 -33.37 0.90
C LEU A 102 7.29 -33.48 2.43
N GLN A 103 6.58 -32.57 3.12
CA GLN A 103 6.40 -32.63 4.57
C GLN A 103 5.62 -33.86 5.03
N TYR A 104 4.52 -34.19 4.33
CA TYR A 104 3.71 -35.38 4.63
C TYR A 104 4.55 -36.67 4.58
N TYR A 105 5.43 -36.78 3.58
CA TYR A 105 6.35 -37.90 3.46
C TYR A 105 7.64 -37.76 4.30
N GLN A 106 7.75 -36.74 5.16
CA GLN A 106 8.96 -36.49 5.97
C GLN A 106 10.23 -36.37 5.12
N LEU A 107 10.11 -35.77 3.94
CA LEU A 107 11.21 -35.36 3.05
C LEU A 107 11.60 -33.90 3.28
N ALA A 108 10.81 -33.19 4.08
CA ALA A 108 11.03 -31.82 4.52
C ALA A 108 10.49 -31.67 5.94
N GLU A 109 11.23 -31.00 6.81
CA GLU A 109 10.82 -30.80 8.20
C GLU A 109 10.08 -29.47 8.40
N LYS A 110 10.36 -28.49 7.54
CA LYS A 110 9.83 -27.13 7.65
C LYS A 110 9.00 -26.72 6.44
N PRO A 111 8.12 -25.70 6.59
CA PRO A 111 7.35 -25.14 5.50
C PRO A 111 8.22 -24.59 4.36
N LEU A 112 7.60 -24.41 3.19
CA LEU A 112 8.20 -23.81 2.00
C LEU A 112 8.78 -22.43 2.30
N HIS A 113 10.09 -22.28 2.07
CA HIS A 113 10.74 -20.98 2.04
C HIS A 113 10.56 -20.33 0.65
N MET A 114 10.01 -19.12 0.61
CA MET A 114 9.72 -18.41 -0.65
C MET A 114 10.78 -17.34 -0.90
N VAL A 115 11.54 -17.47 -1.98
CA VAL A 115 12.52 -16.45 -2.37
C VAL A 115 11.84 -15.26 -3.02
N THR A 116 12.22 -14.06 -2.55
CA THR A 116 11.87 -12.74 -3.06
C THR A 116 13.15 -11.93 -3.23
N VAL A 117 13.07 -10.82 -3.95
CA VAL A 117 14.20 -9.89 -4.08
C VAL A 117 14.64 -9.34 -2.72
N SER A 118 13.72 -9.22 -1.76
CA SER A 118 13.99 -8.69 -0.42
C SER A 118 14.66 -9.71 0.53
N ASN A 119 14.59 -11.01 0.27
CA ASN A 119 15.17 -12.05 1.14
C ASN A 119 16.21 -12.94 0.45
N MET A 120 16.59 -12.62 -0.80
CA MET A 120 17.56 -13.42 -1.56
C MET A 120 18.94 -13.46 -0.91
N GLU A 121 19.33 -12.42 -0.17
CA GLU A 121 20.63 -12.33 0.50
C GLU A 121 20.69 -13.14 1.81
N SER A 122 19.53 -13.47 2.41
CA SER A 122 19.43 -14.17 3.69
C SER A 122 19.18 -15.68 3.58
N LEU A 123 19.19 -16.24 2.36
CA LEU A 123 19.12 -17.70 2.14
C LEU A 123 20.11 -18.54 2.98
N PRO A 124 21.36 -18.12 3.24
CA PRO A 124 22.31 -18.93 4.00
C PRO A 124 21.89 -19.21 5.45
N GLU A 125 21.08 -18.33 6.07
CA GLU A 125 20.84 -18.34 7.52
C GLU A 125 19.46 -18.87 7.93
N VAL A 126 18.50 -18.98 7.00
CA VAL A 126 17.07 -19.17 7.33
C VAL A 126 16.52 -20.58 7.02
N SER A 127 17.24 -21.41 6.26
CA SER A 127 16.59 -22.52 5.52
C SER A 127 16.96 -23.95 5.94
N ALA A 128 17.70 -24.22 7.03
CA ALA A 128 18.03 -25.62 7.35
C ALA A 128 16.74 -26.48 7.44
N GLN A 129 16.55 -27.38 6.46
CA GLN A 129 15.46 -28.36 6.29
C GLN A 129 14.13 -27.86 5.67
N SER A 130 14.07 -26.64 5.13
CA SER A 130 12.93 -26.15 4.33
C SER A 130 13.15 -26.41 2.83
N PRO A 131 12.12 -26.83 2.07
CA PRO A 131 12.14 -26.71 0.62
C PRO A 131 12.17 -25.22 0.22
N ILE A 132 12.87 -24.88 -0.86
CA ILE A 132 13.02 -23.51 -1.33
C ILE A 132 12.27 -23.33 -2.64
N TYR A 133 11.38 -22.35 -2.72
CA TYR A 133 10.79 -21.92 -3.98
C TYR A 133 11.46 -20.67 -4.52
N VAL A 134 11.96 -20.76 -5.75
CA VAL A 134 12.57 -19.63 -6.47
C VAL A 134 11.71 -19.26 -7.69
N PRO A 135 11.09 -18.06 -7.71
CA PRO A 135 10.46 -17.57 -8.93
C PRO A 135 11.55 -17.11 -9.90
N VAL A 136 11.76 -17.82 -11.00
CA VAL A 136 12.72 -17.47 -12.05
C VAL A 136 12.12 -16.41 -12.96
N VAL A 137 11.97 -15.21 -12.41
CA VAL A 137 11.53 -14.03 -13.15
C VAL A 137 12.72 -13.32 -13.75
N ASP A 138 12.51 -12.61 -14.85
CA ASP A 138 13.54 -11.88 -15.58
C ASP A 138 14.46 -11.05 -14.69
N ARG A 139 13.96 -10.43 -13.61
CA ARG A 139 14.75 -9.60 -12.68
C ARG A 139 15.77 -10.38 -11.86
N LEU A 140 15.55 -11.67 -11.64
CA LEU A 140 16.45 -12.55 -10.91
C LEU A 140 17.47 -13.25 -11.82
N ILE A 141 17.32 -13.16 -13.14
CA ILE A 141 18.28 -13.70 -14.10
C ILE A 141 19.47 -12.73 -14.23
N PRO A 142 20.72 -13.18 -13.99
CA PRO A 142 21.92 -12.37 -14.17
C PRO A 142 22.03 -11.80 -15.60
N LYS A 143 22.39 -10.52 -15.70
CA LYS A 143 22.71 -9.86 -16.98
C LYS A 143 23.76 -8.78 -16.73
N ASP A 144 24.91 -8.85 -17.41
CA ASP A 144 26.07 -7.96 -17.20
C ASP A 144 25.73 -6.47 -17.24
N SER A 145 24.72 -6.10 -18.04
CA SER A 145 24.26 -4.71 -18.20
C SER A 145 23.37 -4.19 -17.06
N ARG A 146 23.15 -4.94 -15.96
CA ARG A 146 22.24 -4.56 -14.86
C ARG A 146 22.99 -4.27 -13.58
N ARG A 147 22.56 -3.21 -12.85
CA ARG A 147 23.15 -2.81 -11.55
C ARG A 147 23.19 -3.94 -10.51
N ASN A 148 22.23 -4.87 -10.53
CA ASN A 148 22.14 -5.96 -9.56
C ASN A 148 22.83 -7.26 -10.01
N TYR A 149 23.61 -7.22 -11.09
CA TYR A 149 24.26 -8.39 -11.69
C TYR A 149 25.01 -9.25 -10.65
N LEU A 150 25.91 -8.63 -9.88
CA LEU A 150 26.72 -9.32 -8.88
C LEU A 150 25.85 -10.03 -7.83
N VAL A 151 24.80 -9.37 -7.35
CA VAL A 151 23.89 -9.91 -6.33
C VAL A 151 23.10 -11.11 -6.86
N THR A 152 22.58 -11.02 -8.08
CA THR A 152 21.91 -12.17 -8.74
C THR A 152 22.87 -13.33 -9.02
N THR A 153 24.10 -13.05 -9.46
CA THR A 153 25.11 -14.08 -9.72
C THR A 153 25.51 -14.81 -8.44
N LEU A 154 25.76 -14.07 -7.35
CA LEU A 154 26.07 -14.65 -6.04
C LEU A 154 24.91 -15.45 -5.47
N PHE A 155 23.67 -14.98 -5.63
CA PHE A 155 22.47 -15.71 -5.22
C PHE A 155 22.38 -17.07 -5.92
N TRP A 156 22.52 -17.12 -7.26
CA TRP A 156 22.44 -18.38 -7.99
C TRP A 156 23.59 -19.31 -7.63
N ALA A 157 24.82 -18.81 -7.51
CA ALA A 157 25.95 -19.61 -7.05
C ALA A 157 25.75 -20.18 -5.63
N HIS A 158 25.05 -19.45 -4.76
CA HIS A 158 24.71 -19.94 -3.42
C HIS A 158 23.58 -20.96 -3.46
N LEU A 159 22.54 -20.73 -4.28
CA LEU A 159 21.43 -21.64 -4.47
C LEU A 159 21.91 -23.00 -4.99
N GLU A 160 22.87 -23.03 -5.93
CA GLU A 160 23.47 -24.27 -6.43
C GLU A 160 24.11 -25.09 -5.29
N ARG A 161 24.82 -24.43 -4.36
CA ARG A 161 25.38 -25.13 -3.18
C ARG A 161 24.31 -25.61 -2.19
N ILE A 162 23.19 -24.90 -2.10
CA ILE A 162 22.07 -25.32 -1.26
C ILE A 162 21.33 -26.50 -1.89
N ALA A 163 21.25 -26.56 -3.22
CA ALA A 163 20.56 -27.62 -3.94
C ALA A 163 21.08 -29.02 -3.58
N ASP A 164 22.38 -29.16 -3.30
CA ASP A 164 22.98 -30.43 -2.81
C ASP A 164 22.37 -30.95 -1.50
N ARG A 165 21.74 -30.08 -0.71
CA ARG A 165 21.26 -30.39 0.65
C ARG A 165 19.76 -30.17 0.83
N GLN A 166 19.10 -29.43 -0.07
CA GLN A 166 17.70 -29.02 0.10
C GLN A 166 16.91 -29.07 -1.20
N SER A 167 15.64 -29.43 -1.08
CA SER A 167 14.74 -29.51 -2.23
C SER A 167 14.49 -28.11 -2.80
N VAL A 168 14.75 -27.91 -4.08
CA VAL A 168 14.55 -26.62 -4.78
C VAL A 168 13.39 -26.74 -5.77
N ILE A 169 12.47 -25.80 -5.71
CA ILE A 169 11.31 -25.68 -6.59
C ILE A 169 11.49 -24.41 -7.42
N LEU A 170 11.77 -24.55 -8.71
CA LEU A 170 11.93 -23.45 -9.65
C LEU A 170 10.59 -23.16 -10.34
N GLY A 171 10.14 -21.91 -10.32
CA GLY A 171 8.93 -21.48 -11.04
C GLY A 171 9.27 -20.55 -12.19
N VAL A 172 9.00 -20.97 -13.43
CA VAL A 172 9.35 -20.24 -14.65
C VAL A 172 8.10 -19.76 -15.39
N ASP A 173 8.12 -18.52 -15.91
CA ASP A 173 7.03 -17.95 -16.72
C ASP A 173 7.44 -17.37 -18.08
N SER A 174 8.72 -17.43 -18.44
CA SER A 174 9.23 -16.95 -19.72
C SER A 174 10.15 -17.98 -20.39
N GLU A 175 10.28 -17.88 -21.71
CA GLU A 175 11.24 -18.67 -22.49
C GLU A 175 12.66 -18.44 -21.98
N ARG A 176 13.03 -17.17 -21.80
CA ARG A 176 14.33 -16.79 -21.24
C ARG A 176 14.59 -17.38 -19.86
N GLY A 177 13.58 -17.44 -19.00
CA GLY A 177 13.68 -18.12 -17.70
C GLY A 177 13.89 -19.62 -17.86
N SER A 178 13.31 -20.24 -18.89
CA SER A 178 13.49 -21.67 -19.17
C SER A 178 14.91 -21.96 -19.64
N GLU A 179 15.42 -21.17 -20.59
CA GLU A 179 16.81 -21.25 -21.06
C GLU A 179 17.81 -21.06 -19.91
N PHE A 180 17.54 -20.10 -19.03
CA PHE A 180 18.38 -19.86 -17.86
C PHE A 180 18.38 -21.04 -16.89
N VAL A 181 17.22 -21.64 -16.61
CA VAL A 181 17.15 -22.83 -15.75
C VAL A 181 17.91 -23.99 -16.36
N GLU A 182 17.86 -24.17 -17.67
CA GLU A 182 18.61 -25.24 -18.37
C GLU A 182 20.13 -25.03 -18.31
N ALA A 183 20.59 -23.80 -18.12
CA ALA A 183 22.00 -23.46 -17.94
C ALA A 183 22.53 -23.65 -16.50
N LEU A 184 21.66 -23.91 -15.51
CA LEU A 184 22.07 -24.15 -14.12
C LEU A 184 22.82 -25.49 -14.00
N THR A 185 23.82 -25.55 -13.12
CA THR A 185 24.65 -26.76 -12.99
C THR A 185 23.85 -27.98 -12.51
N PHE A 186 22.89 -27.78 -11.59
CA PHE A 186 22.01 -28.84 -11.08
C PHE A 186 20.75 -29.07 -11.95
N ALA A 187 20.59 -28.42 -13.10
CA ALA A 187 19.43 -28.62 -13.97
C ALA A 187 19.18 -30.09 -14.37
N PRO A 188 20.22 -30.92 -14.64
CA PRO A 188 20.05 -32.35 -14.90
C PRO A 188 19.50 -33.14 -13.71
N GLU A 189 19.60 -32.60 -12.50
CA GLU A 189 19.13 -33.22 -11.26
C GLU A 189 17.65 -32.94 -10.98
N ILE A 190 16.97 -32.14 -11.80
CA ILE A 190 15.53 -31.87 -11.65
C ILE A 190 14.71 -33.11 -12.03
N GLN A 191 14.16 -33.79 -11.01
CA GLN A 191 13.41 -35.04 -11.21
C GLN A 191 11.99 -34.83 -11.72
N PHE A 192 11.33 -33.74 -11.32
CA PHE A 192 9.92 -33.51 -11.64
C PHE A 192 9.70 -32.18 -12.36
N LYS A 193 9.05 -32.24 -13.53
CA LYS A 193 8.66 -31.08 -14.33
C LYS A 193 7.14 -31.03 -14.41
N ILE A 194 6.56 -29.94 -13.92
CA ILE A 194 5.11 -29.67 -13.91
C ILE A 194 4.84 -28.56 -14.91
N GLU A 195 3.84 -28.74 -15.75
CA GLU A 195 3.46 -27.77 -16.77
C GLU A 195 2.04 -27.28 -16.49
N ILE A 196 1.94 -25.99 -16.16
CA ILE A 196 0.65 -25.33 -15.98
C ILE A 196 0.18 -24.87 -17.36
N PRO A 197 -0.96 -25.36 -17.86
CA PRO A 197 -1.48 -24.95 -19.16
C PRO A 197 -1.99 -23.51 -19.12
N ASP A 198 -2.19 -22.93 -20.31
CA ASP A 198 -2.95 -21.69 -20.43
C ASP A 198 -4.40 -21.90 -19.99
N TYR A 199 -4.91 -20.92 -19.24
CA TYR A 199 -6.26 -20.98 -18.71
C TYR A 199 -7.28 -20.58 -19.77
N ARG A 200 -8.29 -21.42 -19.99
CA ARG A 200 -9.42 -21.07 -20.84
C ARG A 200 -10.38 -20.16 -20.09
N TRP A 201 -11.29 -19.53 -20.83
CA TRP A 201 -12.37 -18.73 -20.24
C TRP A 201 -13.15 -19.51 -19.17
N GLU A 202 -13.46 -20.78 -19.44
CA GLU A 202 -14.20 -21.62 -18.51
C GLU A 202 -13.46 -21.79 -17.17
N ASP A 203 -12.13 -21.91 -17.22
CA ASP A 203 -11.27 -22.08 -16.06
C ASP A 203 -11.17 -20.78 -15.24
N LEU A 204 -10.96 -19.64 -15.92
CA LEU A 204 -10.89 -18.32 -15.29
C LEU A 204 -12.24 -17.95 -14.66
N LEU A 205 -13.36 -18.29 -15.30
CA LEU A 205 -14.70 -18.10 -14.73
C LEU A 205 -14.95 -19.00 -13.53
N ALA A 206 -14.57 -20.27 -13.60
CA ALA A 206 -14.68 -21.18 -12.46
C ALA A 206 -13.82 -20.68 -11.28
N TYR A 207 -12.63 -20.16 -11.56
CA TYR A 207 -11.75 -19.58 -10.55
C TYR A 207 -12.36 -18.31 -9.94
N ALA A 208 -12.85 -17.39 -10.77
CA ALA A 208 -13.53 -16.18 -10.33
C ALA A 208 -14.70 -16.49 -9.37
N ARG A 209 -15.53 -17.49 -9.71
CA ARG A 209 -16.62 -17.95 -8.86
C ARG A 209 -16.13 -18.54 -7.54
N LYS A 210 -15.10 -19.39 -7.60
CA LYS A 210 -14.49 -19.98 -6.40
C LYS A 210 -13.91 -18.89 -5.49
N TYR A 211 -13.19 -17.91 -6.05
CA TYR A 211 -12.57 -16.81 -5.33
C TYR A 211 -13.63 -15.92 -4.68
N ALA A 212 -14.63 -15.44 -5.43
CA ALA A 212 -15.75 -14.67 -4.90
C ALA A 212 -16.49 -15.42 -3.77
N ALA A 213 -16.67 -16.73 -3.90
CA ALA A 213 -17.35 -17.55 -2.89
C ALA A 213 -16.64 -17.61 -1.54
N GLN A 214 -15.31 -17.41 -1.50
CA GLN A 214 -14.54 -17.31 -0.24
C GLN A 214 -14.99 -16.11 0.58
N TYR A 215 -15.35 -15.02 -0.09
CA TYR A 215 -15.86 -13.78 0.49
C TYR A 215 -17.39 -13.74 0.57
N LYS A 216 -18.06 -14.89 0.39
CA LYS A 216 -19.53 -15.01 0.37
C LYS A 216 -20.19 -14.19 -0.75
N PHE A 217 -19.53 -14.06 -1.90
CA PHE A 217 -20.11 -13.48 -3.11
C PHE A 217 -20.42 -14.54 -4.17
N LYS A 218 -21.44 -14.29 -4.99
CA LYS A 218 -21.78 -15.07 -6.19
C LYS A 218 -21.90 -14.15 -7.41
N LEU A 219 -21.44 -14.61 -8.56
CA LEU A 219 -21.58 -13.88 -9.83
C LEU A 219 -22.90 -14.31 -10.49
N VAL A 220 -23.83 -13.37 -10.67
CA VAL A 220 -25.06 -13.62 -11.44
C VAL A 220 -24.82 -13.49 -12.95
N LYS A 221 -25.77 -13.91 -13.79
CA LYS A 221 -25.60 -13.91 -15.27
C LYS A 221 -25.13 -12.56 -15.83
N PRO A 222 -25.68 -11.39 -15.45
CA PRO A 222 -25.18 -10.10 -15.93
C PRO A 222 -23.73 -9.81 -15.51
N ALA A 223 -23.34 -10.19 -14.28
CA ALA A 223 -21.97 -10.04 -13.81
C ALA A 223 -20.98 -10.91 -14.58
N VAL A 224 -21.38 -12.11 -15.02
CA VAL A 224 -20.50 -12.97 -15.83
C VAL A 224 -20.18 -12.32 -17.17
N ALA A 225 -21.15 -11.64 -17.80
CA ALA A 225 -20.94 -10.93 -19.06
C ALA A 225 -19.97 -9.74 -18.89
N GLU A 226 -20.15 -8.92 -17.86
CA GLU A 226 -19.25 -7.79 -17.60
C GLU A 226 -17.87 -8.23 -17.09
N PHE A 227 -17.80 -9.30 -16.30
CA PHE A 227 -16.54 -9.93 -15.93
C PHE A 227 -15.77 -10.40 -17.17
N ARG A 228 -16.46 -11.00 -18.14
CA ARG A 228 -15.85 -11.42 -19.41
C ARG A 228 -15.22 -10.23 -20.13
N ARG A 229 -15.97 -9.13 -20.26
CA ARG A 229 -15.47 -7.91 -20.91
C ARG A 229 -14.27 -7.31 -20.18
N ALA A 230 -14.33 -7.24 -18.85
CA ALA A 230 -13.23 -6.74 -18.02
C ALA A 230 -11.97 -7.64 -18.12
N LEU A 231 -12.17 -8.94 -18.28
CA LEU A 231 -11.09 -9.90 -18.45
C LEU A 231 -10.46 -9.82 -19.84
N GLU A 232 -11.27 -9.69 -20.90
CA GLU A 232 -10.79 -9.48 -22.28
C GLU A 232 -9.97 -8.18 -22.37
N GLU A 233 -10.41 -7.10 -21.72
CA GLU A 233 -9.63 -5.85 -21.62
C GLU A 233 -8.34 -6.01 -20.82
N ALA A 234 -8.34 -6.85 -19.77
CA ALA A 234 -7.12 -7.13 -19.02
C ALA A 234 -6.14 -7.99 -19.83
N GLN A 235 -6.63 -8.94 -20.62
CA GLN A 235 -5.83 -9.81 -21.48
C GLN A 235 -5.15 -9.06 -22.61
N SER A 236 -5.73 -7.95 -23.09
CA SER A 236 -5.08 -7.11 -24.10
C SER A 236 -3.90 -6.28 -23.55
N LYS A 237 -3.67 -6.27 -22.24
CA LYS A 237 -2.61 -5.48 -21.60
C LYS A 237 -1.35 -6.35 -21.38
N PRO A 238 -0.14 -5.77 -21.54
CA PRO A 238 1.11 -6.51 -21.41
C PRO A 238 1.42 -7.01 -19.98
N ASP A 239 0.72 -6.49 -18.96
CA ASP A 239 0.89 -6.87 -17.55
C ASP A 239 -0.13 -7.91 -17.08
N PHE A 240 -0.87 -8.54 -18.00
CA PHE A 240 -1.84 -9.59 -17.66
C PHE A 240 -1.18 -10.75 -16.90
N ALA A 241 -1.73 -11.09 -15.73
CA ALA A 241 -1.19 -12.10 -14.82
C ALA A 241 -2.24 -13.17 -14.46
N ASN A 242 -2.99 -13.68 -15.44
CA ASN A 242 -3.93 -14.80 -15.30
C ASN A 242 -4.79 -14.73 -14.03
N LEU A 243 -4.65 -15.70 -13.11
CA LEU A 243 -5.47 -15.82 -11.89
C LEU A 243 -5.37 -14.57 -11.00
N ARG A 244 -4.22 -13.88 -10.97
CA ARG A 244 -4.07 -12.61 -10.23
C ARG A 244 -4.85 -11.47 -10.85
N SER A 245 -4.95 -11.43 -12.19
CA SER A 245 -5.81 -10.45 -12.87
C SER A 245 -7.28 -10.72 -12.56
N VAL A 246 -7.68 -12.00 -12.48
CA VAL A 246 -9.03 -12.39 -12.04
C VAL A 246 -9.30 -11.91 -10.62
N GLU A 247 -8.39 -12.17 -9.67
CA GLU A 247 -8.50 -11.69 -8.27
C GLU A 247 -8.72 -10.17 -8.23
N LYS A 248 -7.87 -9.39 -8.91
CA LYS A 248 -7.98 -7.92 -8.98
C LYS A 248 -9.34 -7.44 -9.51
N ILE A 249 -9.85 -8.07 -10.57
CA ILE A 249 -11.14 -7.70 -11.15
C ILE A 249 -12.27 -8.00 -10.17
N ILE A 250 -12.24 -9.16 -9.50
CA ILE A 250 -13.25 -9.56 -8.52
C ILE A 250 -13.16 -8.71 -7.25
N ASP A 251 -11.98 -8.41 -6.75
CA ASP A 251 -11.76 -7.51 -5.61
C ASP A 251 -12.36 -6.13 -5.89
N ARG A 252 -12.10 -5.59 -7.08
CA ARG A 252 -12.71 -4.31 -7.52
C ARG A 252 -14.23 -4.40 -7.57
N ALA A 253 -14.79 -5.51 -8.07
CA ALA A 253 -16.24 -5.70 -8.10
C ALA A 253 -16.86 -5.83 -6.70
N MET A 254 -16.19 -6.52 -5.78
CA MET A 254 -16.61 -6.59 -4.37
C MET A 254 -16.55 -5.22 -3.69
N MET A 255 -15.50 -4.43 -3.95
CA MET A 255 -15.42 -3.05 -3.46
C MET A 255 -16.55 -2.18 -4.01
N ASN A 256 -16.83 -2.27 -5.32
CA ASN A 256 -17.94 -1.55 -5.93
C ASN A 256 -19.31 -1.98 -5.37
N TYR A 257 -19.48 -3.25 -5.02
CA TYR A 257 -20.65 -3.72 -4.30
C TYR A 257 -20.78 -3.04 -2.93
N TYR A 258 -19.70 -2.90 -2.15
CA TYR A 258 -19.80 -2.21 -0.86
C TYR A 258 -20.13 -0.71 -0.99
N ILE A 259 -19.69 -0.07 -2.07
CA ILE A 259 -20.00 1.33 -2.38
C ILE A 259 -21.47 1.48 -2.83
N LYS A 260 -21.96 0.56 -3.67
CA LYS A 260 -23.33 0.55 -4.20
C LYS A 260 -23.88 -0.88 -4.20
N PRO A 261 -24.41 -1.37 -3.06
CA PRO A 261 -24.80 -2.79 -2.92
C PRO A 261 -26.01 -3.21 -3.77
N GLY A 262 -26.69 -2.26 -4.44
CA GLY A 262 -27.93 -2.49 -5.19
C GLY A 262 -29.13 -2.65 -4.26
N GLN A 263 -30.34 -2.65 -4.83
CA GLN A 263 -31.60 -2.78 -4.06
C GLN A 263 -31.83 -4.19 -3.50
N ASP A 264 -31.09 -5.19 -3.96
CA ASP A 264 -31.26 -6.62 -3.64
C ASP A 264 -30.21 -7.17 -2.64
N ALA A 265 -29.65 -6.31 -1.77
CA ALA A 265 -28.70 -6.76 -0.76
C ALA A 265 -29.37 -7.77 0.18
N PRO A 266 -28.92 -9.04 0.26
CA PRO A 266 -29.65 -10.05 0.99
C PRO A 266 -29.61 -9.78 2.51
N HIS A 267 -30.74 -9.99 3.17
CA HIS A 267 -30.80 -10.01 4.64
C HIS A 267 -30.29 -11.37 5.17
N GLY A 268 -29.31 -11.35 6.08
CA GLY A 268 -28.79 -12.55 6.77
C GLY A 268 -27.54 -13.19 6.15
N LYS A 269 -27.31 -14.48 6.45
CA LYS A 269 -26.08 -15.25 6.07
C LYS A 269 -26.08 -15.75 4.61
N GLN A 270 -26.64 -14.99 3.68
CA GLN A 270 -26.71 -15.40 2.27
C GLN A 270 -25.55 -14.81 1.46
N TYR A 271 -25.25 -15.44 0.32
CA TYR A 271 -24.23 -14.96 -0.58
C TYR A 271 -24.69 -13.68 -1.27
N ALA A 272 -23.90 -12.61 -1.15
CA ALA A 272 -24.13 -11.36 -1.86
C ALA A 272 -23.98 -11.56 -3.38
N ALA A 273 -24.89 -10.99 -4.15
CA ALA A 273 -24.91 -11.14 -5.61
C ALA A 273 -24.14 -10.00 -6.27
N LEU A 274 -22.99 -10.31 -6.88
CA LEU A 274 -22.33 -9.37 -7.77
C LEU A 274 -23.16 -9.26 -9.05
N GLN A 275 -23.61 -8.04 -9.36
CA GLN A 275 -24.34 -7.62 -10.54
C GLN A 275 -23.38 -7.05 -11.60
N GLY A 276 -23.85 -6.91 -12.84
CA GLY A 276 -23.06 -6.32 -13.95
C GLY A 276 -22.49 -4.94 -13.61
N GLN A 277 -23.29 -4.09 -12.97
CA GLN A 277 -22.89 -2.73 -12.56
C GLN A 277 -21.64 -2.69 -11.65
N HIS A 278 -21.35 -3.76 -10.91
CA HIS A 278 -20.19 -3.79 -10.01
C HIS A 278 -18.87 -4.02 -10.78
N PHE A 279 -18.92 -4.58 -11.98
CA PHE A 279 -17.74 -4.79 -12.83
C PHE A 279 -17.41 -3.57 -13.70
N ILE A 280 -18.40 -2.71 -13.91
CA ILE A 280 -18.23 -1.42 -14.58
C ILE A 280 -17.36 -0.54 -13.69
N VAL A 281 -16.31 0.05 -14.27
CA VAL A 281 -15.51 1.07 -13.61
C VAL A 281 -16.39 2.29 -13.39
N SER A 282 -17.04 2.37 -12.24
CA SER A 282 -17.58 3.64 -11.76
C SER A 282 -16.40 4.54 -11.37
N PRO A 283 -16.38 5.82 -11.75
CA PRO A 283 -15.27 6.76 -11.52
C PRO A 283 -15.00 7.10 -10.04
N HIS A 284 -15.50 6.32 -9.08
CA HIS A 284 -15.48 6.62 -7.65
C HIS A 284 -14.41 5.85 -6.85
N VAL A 285 -13.51 5.09 -7.49
CA VAL A 285 -12.29 4.59 -6.84
C VAL A 285 -11.11 5.33 -7.46
N HIS A 286 -10.55 6.30 -6.73
CA HIS A 286 -9.43 7.13 -7.16
C HIS A 286 -8.11 6.33 -7.25
N ALA A 287 -7.98 5.49 -8.28
CA ALA A 287 -6.75 5.49 -9.04
C ALA A 287 -7.00 6.48 -10.18
N VAL A 288 -6.50 7.73 -10.07
CA VAL A 288 -6.65 8.72 -11.15
C VAL A 288 -5.87 8.19 -12.35
N PRO A 289 -6.52 7.71 -13.43
CA PRO A 289 -5.84 7.47 -14.68
C PRO A 289 -5.65 8.85 -15.30
N VAL A 290 -4.41 9.20 -15.61
CA VAL A 290 -4.08 10.46 -16.29
C VAL A 290 -4.69 10.42 -17.69
N ALA A 291 -5.83 11.08 -17.84
CA ALA A 291 -6.39 11.46 -19.13
C ALA A 291 -7.20 12.76 -18.98
N GLN A 292 -6.50 13.87 -18.73
CA GLN A 292 -6.93 15.19 -19.18
C GLN A 292 -5.71 15.84 -19.83
N LYS A 293 -5.90 16.47 -21.00
CA LYS A 293 -4.88 17.19 -21.79
C LYS A 293 -3.81 17.79 -20.87
N ALA A 294 -2.54 17.44 -21.10
CA ALA A 294 -1.40 17.85 -20.29
C ALA A 294 -1.38 19.38 -20.11
N GLN A 295 -2.01 19.85 -19.04
CA GLN A 295 -1.74 21.16 -18.48
C GLN A 295 -0.46 21.02 -17.69
N ASN A 296 0.47 21.94 -17.91
CA ASN A 296 1.72 22.04 -17.18
C ASN A 296 1.44 22.00 -15.65
N PRO A 297 1.98 21.04 -14.89
CA PRO A 297 1.79 20.92 -13.44
C PRO A 297 2.17 22.18 -12.67
N LEU A 298 3.15 22.96 -13.13
CA LEU A 298 3.48 24.26 -12.54
C LEU A 298 2.37 25.29 -12.77
N ALA A 299 1.75 25.29 -13.95
CA ALA A 299 0.59 26.14 -14.20
C ALA A 299 -0.57 25.75 -13.27
N GLN A 300 -0.78 24.45 -13.04
CA GLN A 300 -1.78 23.97 -12.09
C GLN A 300 -1.48 24.41 -10.66
N ILE A 301 -0.23 24.29 -10.18
CA ILE A 301 0.19 24.79 -8.86
C ILE A 301 -0.11 26.28 -8.73
N ASN A 302 0.26 27.07 -9.75
CA ASN A 302 0.06 28.52 -9.73
C ASN A 302 -1.44 28.91 -9.79
N SER A 303 -2.29 28.06 -10.39
CA SER A 303 -3.74 28.26 -10.45
C SER A 303 -4.51 27.89 -9.17
N LEU A 304 -3.88 27.20 -8.21
CA LEU A 304 -4.52 26.88 -6.94
C LEU A 304 -4.94 28.16 -6.20
N VAL A 305 -6.06 28.15 -5.49
CA VAL A 305 -6.48 29.30 -4.68
C VAL A 305 -5.46 29.55 -3.55
N GLY A 306 -5.15 30.82 -3.29
CA GLY A 306 -4.26 31.24 -2.20
C GLY A 306 -2.83 30.72 -2.32
N LEU A 307 -2.28 30.24 -1.20
CA LEU A 307 -0.97 29.55 -1.11
C LEU A 307 0.22 30.33 -1.70
N LYS A 308 0.22 31.67 -1.59
CA LYS A 308 1.23 32.54 -2.22
C LYS A 308 2.66 32.14 -1.86
N GLU A 309 2.94 31.90 -0.58
CA GLU A 309 4.27 31.53 -0.10
C GLU A 309 4.70 30.13 -0.60
N VAL A 310 3.80 29.16 -0.54
CA VAL A 310 4.00 27.80 -1.05
C VAL A 310 4.34 27.85 -2.54
N LYS A 311 3.57 28.58 -3.34
CA LYS A 311 3.82 28.76 -4.78
C LYS A 311 5.18 29.40 -5.05
N ALA A 312 5.54 30.44 -4.30
CA ALA A 312 6.84 31.10 -4.45
C ALA A 312 8.00 30.14 -4.15
N ARG A 313 7.92 29.36 -3.06
CA ARG A 313 8.94 28.36 -2.71
C ARG A 313 9.05 27.23 -3.73
N LEU A 314 7.92 26.74 -4.24
CA LEU A 314 7.93 25.72 -5.29
C LEU A 314 8.51 26.25 -6.59
N ASN A 315 8.15 27.47 -7.01
CA ASN A 315 8.75 28.08 -8.19
C ASN A 315 10.27 28.25 -8.05
N GLN A 316 10.78 28.59 -6.86
CA GLN A 316 12.22 28.64 -6.58
C GLN A 316 12.88 27.27 -6.73
N LEU A 317 12.29 26.21 -6.15
CA LEU A 317 12.79 24.84 -6.31
C LEU A 317 12.82 24.42 -7.78
N MET A 318 11.75 24.71 -8.52
CA MET A 318 11.61 24.31 -9.92
C MET A 318 12.59 25.07 -10.82
N ALA A 319 12.87 26.34 -10.50
CA ALA A 319 13.92 27.11 -11.15
C ALA A 319 15.31 26.52 -10.88
N LEU A 320 15.61 26.12 -9.63
CA LEU A 320 16.86 25.47 -9.26
C LEU A 320 17.03 24.11 -9.97
N ALA A 321 15.98 23.30 -9.99
CA ALA A 321 15.92 22.03 -10.71
C ALA A 321 16.20 22.19 -12.22
N ASN A 322 15.52 23.13 -12.86
CA ASN A 322 15.74 23.44 -14.27
C ASN A 322 17.16 23.97 -14.54
N LEU A 323 17.75 24.75 -13.64
CA LEU A 323 19.14 25.20 -13.75
C LEU A 323 20.11 24.02 -13.73
N GLN A 324 19.99 23.10 -12.76
CA GLN A 324 20.89 21.95 -12.67
C GLN A 324 20.75 21.00 -13.86
N LYS A 325 19.52 20.78 -14.34
CA LYS A 325 19.27 20.03 -15.57
C LYS A 325 20.04 20.61 -16.75
N ARG A 326 19.91 21.92 -17.01
CA ARG A 326 20.61 22.60 -18.11
C ARG A 326 22.13 22.57 -17.97
N ARG A 327 22.65 22.65 -16.74
CA ARG A 327 24.09 22.49 -16.49
C ARG A 327 24.56 21.09 -16.89
N SER A 328 23.83 20.05 -16.48
CA SER A 328 24.13 18.67 -16.85
C SER A 328 24.07 18.43 -18.36
N GLU A 329 23.04 18.95 -19.04
CA GLU A 329 22.89 18.88 -20.51
C GLU A 329 24.06 19.56 -21.25
N GLN A 330 24.70 20.55 -20.64
CA GLN A 330 25.87 21.26 -21.17
C GLN A 330 27.21 20.64 -20.74
N GLY A 331 27.19 19.49 -20.05
CA GLY A 331 28.39 18.82 -19.53
C GLY A 331 29.08 19.58 -18.38
N LEU A 332 28.40 20.57 -17.78
CA LEU A 332 28.89 21.28 -16.60
C LEU A 332 28.60 20.44 -15.34
N SER A 333 29.45 20.59 -14.31
CA SER A 333 29.20 19.98 -13.01
C SER A 333 27.84 20.45 -12.47
N ALA A 334 26.94 19.49 -12.25
CA ALA A 334 25.63 19.70 -11.65
C ALA A 334 25.58 18.96 -10.33
N GLU A 335 25.38 19.69 -9.24
CA GLU A 335 25.23 19.09 -7.92
C GLU A 335 23.82 18.50 -7.78
N PRO A 336 23.67 17.30 -7.20
CA PRO A 336 22.37 16.73 -6.88
C PRO A 336 21.57 17.65 -5.96
N ILE A 337 20.32 17.92 -6.32
CA ILE A 337 19.42 18.72 -5.49
C ILE A 337 18.65 17.76 -4.59
N SER A 338 18.73 17.96 -3.27
CA SER A 338 17.79 17.30 -2.35
C SER A 338 16.38 17.86 -2.60
N THR A 339 15.46 17.00 -2.99
CA THR A 339 14.06 17.39 -3.25
C THR A 339 13.15 17.11 -2.06
N HIS A 340 13.67 16.62 -0.93
CA HIS A 340 12.87 16.30 0.25
C HIS A 340 12.29 17.56 0.92
N MET A 341 11.05 17.46 1.39
CA MET A 341 10.27 18.60 1.89
C MET A 341 9.60 18.31 3.23
N ALA A 342 9.35 19.36 4.00
CA ALA A 342 8.46 19.37 5.15
C ALA A 342 7.27 20.30 4.88
N PHE A 343 6.06 19.79 4.97
CA PHE A 343 4.81 20.51 4.80
C PHE A 343 4.15 20.69 6.17
N SER A 344 3.98 21.93 6.62
CA SER A 344 3.34 22.27 7.90
C SER A 344 2.05 23.03 7.67
N GLY A 345 0.97 22.66 8.36
CA GLY A 345 -0.26 23.45 8.37
C GLY A 345 -1.51 22.66 8.73
N SER A 346 -2.63 23.36 8.92
CA SER A 346 -3.92 22.78 9.34
C SER A 346 -4.48 21.76 8.32
N PRO A 347 -5.46 20.92 8.69
CA PRO A 347 -6.09 20.00 7.76
C PRO A 347 -6.80 20.75 6.62
N GLY A 348 -6.78 20.19 5.42
CA GLY A 348 -7.53 20.75 4.29
C GLY A 348 -6.92 22.01 3.64
N THR A 349 -5.67 22.36 3.96
CA THR A 349 -4.92 23.47 3.32
C THR A 349 -4.28 23.10 1.97
N GLY A 350 -4.55 21.89 1.43
CA GLY A 350 -4.08 21.47 0.11
C GLY A 350 -2.73 20.76 0.05
N LYS A 351 -2.14 20.37 1.20
CA LYS A 351 -0.85 19.64 1.29
C LYS A 351 -0.71 18.47 0.31
N THR A 352 -1.64 17.50 0.36
CA THR A 352 -1.62 16.31 -0.50
C THR A 352 -1.80 16.66 -1.99
N THR A 353 -2.66 17.65 -2.29
CA THR A 353 -2.86 18.14 -3.67
C THR A 353 -1.56 18.72 -4.23
N VAL A 354 -0.88 19.57 -3.45
CA VAL A 354 0.41 20.15 -3.84
C VAL A 354 1.48 19.08 -3.97
N ALA A 355 1.57 18.11 -3.05
CA ALA A 355 2.53 17.00 -3.12
C ALA A 355 2.41 16.21 -4.45
N ARG A 356 1.17 15.94 -4.88
CA ARG A 356 0.89 15.27 -6.16
C ARG A 356 1.41 16.07 -7.36
N LEU A 357 1.14 17.38 -7.40
CA LEU A 357 1.56 18.25 -8.49
C LEU A 357 3.07 18.44 -8.52
N VAL A 358 3.72 18.50 -7.34
CA VAL A 358 5.18 18.54 -7.21
C VAL A 358 5.80 17.30 -7.85
N GLY A 359 5.28 16.10 -7.57
CA GLY A 359 5.77 14.87 -8.19
C GLY A 359 5.69 14.90 -9.72
N GLN A 360 4.58 15.40 -10.26
CA GLN A 360 4.39 15.56 -11.71
C GLN A 360 5.37 16.58 -12.30
N ALA A 361 5.54 17.73 -11.65
CA ALA A 361 6.47 18.77 -12.10
C ALA A 361 7.95 18.30 -12.08
N LEU A 362 8.37 17.62 -11.01
CA LEU A 362 9.72 17.07 -10.89
C LEU A 362 10.00 16.00 -11.95
N LYS A 363 8.97 15.21 -12.33
CA LYS A 363 9.06 14.27 -13.44
C LYS A 363 9.27 14.97 -14.79
N GLU A 364 8.53 16.04 -15.08
CA GLU A 364 8.73 16.80 -16.32
C GLU A 364 10.14 17.42 -16.40
N LEU A 365 10.70 17.79 -15.25
CA LEU A 365 12.08 18.24 -15.15
C LEU A 365 13.10 17.11 -15.25
N GLY A 366 12.69 15.84 -15.19
CA GLY A 366 13.57 14.67 -15.30
C GLY A 366 14.28 14.31 -14.00
N LEU A 367 13.84 14.85 -12.86
CA LEU A 367 14.35 14.51 -11.52
C LEU A 367 13.67 13.26 -10.94
N LEU A 368 12.50 12.88 -11.45
CA LEU A 368 11.77 11.69 -11.05
C LEU A 368 11.36 10.90 -12.30
N GLU A 369 11.54 9.59 -12.28
CA GLU A 369 11.19 8.74 -13.45
C GLU A 369 9.68 8.68 -13.74
N LYS A 370 8.83 8.68 -12.71
CA LYS A 370 7.38 8.41 -12.81
C LYS A 370 6.50 9.57 -12.35
N GLY A 371 6.91 10.28 -11.29
CA GLY A 371 6.17 11.40 -10.68
C GLY A 371 4.88 11.02 -9.95
N HIS A 372 4.67 9.74 -9.63
CA HIS A 372 3.48 9.28 -8.90
C HIS A 372 3.59 9.62 -7.40
N LEU A 373 2.46 9.70 -6.72
CA LEU A 373 2.37 9.93 -5.28
C LEU A 373 2.02 8.62 -4.57
N VAL A 374 2.78 8.27 -3.54
CA VAL A 374 2.47 7.21 -2.56
C VAL A 374 2.23 7.89 -1.23
N GLU A 375 1.04 7.70 -0.65
CA GLU A 375 0.68 8.24 0.65
C GLU A 375 0.90 7.15 1.72
N ALA A 376 1.46 7.53 2.87
CA ALA A 376 1.75 6.63 3.98
C ALA A 376 1.50 7.31 5.32
N ALA A 377 1.11 6.54 6.32
CA ALA A 377 1.00 6.95 7.71
C ALA A 377 1.89 6.08 8.62
N ARG A 378 1.86 6.33 9.94
CA ARG A 378 2.62 5.52 10.91
C ARG A 378 2.34 4.03 10.78
N GLU A 379 1.08 3.67 10.57
CA GLU A 379 0.61 2.28 10.47
C GLU A 379 1.19 1.57 9.24
N ASP A 380 1.58 2.32 8.21
CA ASP A 380 2.21 1.78 7.00
C ASP A 380 3.72 1.60 7.17
N LEU A 381 4.35 2.40 8.02
CA LEU A 381 5.80 2.41 8.20
C LEU A 381 6.27 1.54 9.37
N VAL A 382 5.49 1.48 10.45
CA VAL A 382 5.87 0.81 11.70
C VAL A 382 5.33 -0.62 11.73
N GLY A 383 6.20 -1.59 12.06
CA GLY A 383 5.86 -3.00 12.20
C GLY A 383 5.17 -3.31 13.53
N GLN A 384 4.40 -4.40 13.57
CA GLN A 384 3.77 -4.89 14.81
C GLN A 384 4.73 -5.72 15.69
N TYR A 385 5.88 -6.14 15.14
CA TYR A 385 6.88 -6.99 15.78
C TYR A 385 8.29 -6.41 15.61
N VAL A 386 9.19 -6.71 16.56
CA VAL A 386 10.60 -6.27 16.54
C VAL A 386 11.27 -6.69 15.21
N GLY A 387 12.00 -5.77 14.58
CA GLY A 387 12.75 -6.03 13.34
C GLY A 387 11.91 -5.96 12.05
N HIS A 388 10.60 -5.76 12.13
CA HIS A 388 9.75 -5.61 10.95
C HIS A 388 9.64 -4.16 10.45
N THR A 389 9.93 -3.18 11.30
CA THR A 389 9.74 -1.75 10.97
C THR A 389 10.66 -1.29 9.86
N ALA A 390 11.96 -1.63 9.92
CA ALA A 390 12.90 -1.31 8.84
C ALA A 390 12.45 -1.89 7.49
N GLN A 391 12.04 -3.17 7.45
CA GLN A 391 11.58 -3.80 6.21
C GLN A 391 10.30 -3.15 5.68
N LYS A 392 9.32 -2.93 6.55
CA LYS A 392 8.03 -2.34 6.16
C LYS A 392 8.19 -0.91 5.64
N THR A 393 9.02 -0.10 6.31
CA THR A 393 9.40 1.23 5.85
C THR A 393 10.10 1.16 4.49
N ALA A 394 11.04 0.23 4.30
CA ALA A 394 11.73 0.05 3.03
C ALA A 394 10.79 -0.35 1.88
N ASP A 395 9.81 -1.23 2.14
CA ASP A 395 8.82 -1.66 1.14
C ASP A 395 7.94 -0.49 0.68
N VAL A 396 7.56 0.41 1.59
CA VAL A 396 6.81 1.63 1.25
C VAL A 396 7.66 2.59 0.42
N VAL A 397 8.94 2.76 0.78
CA VAL A 397 9.86 3.58 -0.02
C VAL A 397 10.06 2.99 -1.42
N GLU A 398 10.19 1.67 -1.55
CA GLU A 398 10.33 1.00 -2.84
C GLU A 398 9.14 1.26 -3.77
N GLN A 399 7.92 1.31 -3.23
CA GLN A 399 6.72 1.69 -3.99
C GLN A 399 6.77 3.13 -4.49
N ALA A 400 7.43 4.02 -3.74
CA ALA A 400 7.56 5.44 -4.07
C ALA A 400 8.73 5.76 -5.02
N LEU A 401 9.63 4.81 -5.31
CA LEU A 401 10.76 5.05 -6.21
C LEU A 401 10.31 5.50 -7.62
N GLY A 402 10.94 6.57 -8.09
CA GLY A 402 10.53 7.30 -9.28
C GLY A 402 9.47 8.37 -9.01
N GLY A 403 9.06 8.58 -7.77
CA GLY A 403 7.94 9.43 -7.40
C GLY A 403 8.13 10.12 -6.04
N VAL A 404 6.99 10.43 -5.40
CA VAL A 404 6.91 11.12 -4.12
C VAL A 404 6.34 10.17 -3.07
N LEU A 405 7.07 9.98 -1.98
CA LEU A 405 6.55 9.40 -0.74
C LEU A 405 6.02 10.53 0.15
N PHE A 406 4.72 10.59 0.36
CA PHE A 406 4.06 11.56 1.24
C PHE A 406 3.68 10.90 2.55
N ILE A 407 4.34 11.29 3.63
CA ILE A 407 4.10 10.75 4.98
C ILE A 407 3.23 11.74 5.74
N ASP A 408 1.94 11.43 5.88
CA ASP A 408 1.01 12.30 6.60
C ASP A 408 1.08 12.07 8.11
N GLU A 409 0.83 13.14 8.86
CA GLU A 409 0.92 13.19 10.32
C GLU A 409 2.20 12.53 10.88
N CYS A 410 3.36 12.84 10.28
CA CYS A 410 4.62 12.15 10.56
C CYS A 410 5.13 12.32 12.00
N TYR A 411 4.65 13.35 12.71
CA TYR A 411 4.91 13.55 14.13
C TYR A 411 4.44 12.38 15.01
N SER A 412 3.47 11.58 14.53
CA SER A 412 3.07 10.33 15.16
C SER A 412 4.21 9.32 15.28
N LEU A 413 5.27 9.42 14.46
CA LEU A 413 6.49 8.62 14.59
C LEU A 413 7.32 9.00 15.84
N ASN A 414 7.14 10.21 16.37
CA ASN A 414 7.81 10.73 17.57
C ASN A 414 6.96 10.56 18.86
N ALA A 415 5.68 10.19 18.76
CA ALA A 415 4.78 10.05 19.91
C ALA A 415 5.13 8.81 20.76
N GLY A 416 6.05 8.99 21.70
CA GLY A 416 6.57 7.97 22.59
C GLY A 416 5.53 7.43 23.58
N HIS A 417 4.98 6.26 23.28
CA HIS A 417 4.47 5.32 24.27
C HIS A 417 4.91 3.90 23.89
N GLY A 418 6.02 3.43 24.46
CA GLY A 418 6.22 1.99 24.68
C GLY A 418 7.40 1.28 24.01
N MET A 419 7.83 1.60 22.78
CA MET A 419 8.97 0.92 22.10
C MET A 419 9.56 1.77 20.94
N ASP A 420 10.86 1.69 20.70
CA ASP A 420 11.72 2.49 19.78
C ASP A 420 11.41 2.44 18.26
N TYR A 421 10.31 1.79 17.84
CA TYR A 421 10.07 1.48 16.43
C TYR A 421 9.86 2.72 15.52
N GLY A 422 9.31 3.81 16.05
CA GLY A 422 9.15 5.06 15.26
C GLY A 422 10.49 5.68 14.87
N ARG A 423 11.49 5.60 15.76
CA ARG A 423 12.85 6.06 15.48
C ARG A 423 13.56 5.14 14.47
N GLU A 424 13.31 3.84 14.55
CA GLU A 424 13.80 2.86 13.57
C GLU A 424 13.27 3.15 12.15
N ALA A 425 11.97 3.47 12.03
CA ALA A 425 11.38 3.89 10.77
C ALA A 425 12.06 5.14 10.22
N VAL A 426 12.27 6.17 11.06
CA VAL A 426 12.95 7.40 10.64
C VAL A 426 14.42 7.16 10.26
N ALA A 427 15.15 6.34 11.01
CA ALA A 427 16.52 5.95 10.64
C ALA A 427 16.57 5.26 9.27
N THR A 428 15.60 4.38 9.00
CA THR A 428 15.46 3.71 7.70
C THR A 428 15.13 4.70 6.59
N LEU A 429 14.21 5.65 6.84
CA LEU A 429 13.86 6.71 5.89
C LEU A 429 15.09 7.57 5.56
N ILE A 430 15.86 8.01 6.55
CA ILE A 430 17.07 8.82 6.34
C ILE A 430 18.06 8.09 5.43
N LYS A 431 18.30 6.79 5.68
CA LYS A 431 19.18 5.97 4.84
C LYS A 431 18.66 5.90 3.41
N LYS A 432 17.37 5.59 3.22
CA LYS A 432 16.77 5.47 1.89
C LYS A 432 16.68 6.79 1.14
N MET A 433 16.47 7.90 1.85
CA MET A 433 16.51 9.26 1.30
C MET A 433 17.89 9.56 0.70
N GLU A 434 18.97 9.13 1.36
CA GLU A 434 20.32 9.28 0.80
C GLU A 434 20.57 8.33 -0.39
N ASP A 435 20.26 7.04 -0.22
CA ASP A 435 20.52 6.00 -1.23
C ASP A 435 19.76 6.26 -2.55
N ALA A 436 18.58 6.89 -2.48
CA ALA A 436 17.69 7.15 -3.60
C ALA A 436 17.46 8.64 -3.89
N ARG A 437 18.33 9.54 -3.43
CA ARG A 437 18.12 11.01 -3.51
C ARG A 437 17.87 11.55 -4.93
N ASP A 438 18.40 10.86 -5.95
CA ASP A 438 18.29 11.26 -7.36
C ASP A 438 16.98 10.77 -8.03
N ASN A 439 16.17 9.96 -7.33
CA ASN A 439 14.95 9.37 -7.91
C ASN A 439 13.82 9.16 -6.88
N LEU A 440 13.89 9.84 -5.74
CA LEU A 440 12.89 9.78 -4.68
C LEU A 440 12.76 11.14 -4.01
N THR A 441 11.53 11.65 -3.96
CA THR A 441 11.17 12.78 -3.11
C THR A 441 10.39 12.27 -1.91
N VAL A 442 10.76 12.71 -0.71
CA VAL A 442 10.02 12.38 0.52
C VAL A 442 9.46 13.67 1.09
N ILE A 443 8.15 13.72 1.32
CA ILE A 443 7.44 14.87 1.87
C ILE A 443 6.84 14.46 3.20
N PHE A 444 7.31 15.10 4.27
CA PHE A 444 6.80 14.92 5.63
C PHE A 444 5.71 15.94 5.90
N SER A 445 4.52 15.53 6.33
CA SER A 445 3.37 16.41 6.56
C SER A 445 2.90 16.34 8.01
N GLY A 446 2.50 17.49 8.54
CA GLY A 446 1.93 17.58 9.88
C GLY A 446 1.49 18.99 10.28
N TYR A 447 1.10 19.13 11.54
CA TYR A 447 0.79 20.43 12.15
C TYR A 447 2.08 21.19 12.49
N SER A 448 2.01 22.53 12.50
CA SER A 448 3.22 23.37 12.54
C SER A 448 4.08 23.17 13.79
N GLN A 449 3.49 22.99 14.97
CA GLN A 449 4.26 22.82 16.21
C GLN A 449 4.89 21.43 16.31
N GLU A 450 4.14 20.42 15.88
CA GLU A 450 4.49 19.01 15.94
C GLU A 450 5.57 18.65 14.91
N MET A 451 5.58 19.35 13.76
CA MET A 451 6.62 19.21 12.74
C MET A 451 8.00 19.64 13.23
N GLU A 452 8.10 20.71 14.03
CA GLU A 452 9.40 21.12 14.60
C GLU A 452 9.94 20.02 15.54
N ALA A 453 9.10 19.51 16.44
CA ALA A 453 9.47 18.42 17.34
C ALA A 453 9.87 17.14 16.59
N PHE A 454 9.22 16.84 15.46
CA PHE A 454 9.58 15.72 14.60
C PHE A 454 10.94 15.91 13.91
N LEU A 455 11.20 17.10 13.37
CA LEU A 455 12.47 17.42 12.69
C LEU A 455 13.65 17.38 13.67
N ASP A 456 13.44 17.80 14.91
CA ASP A 456 14.47 17.78 15.95
C ASP A 456 14.74 16.39 16.54
N MET A 457 13.97 15.38 16.15
CA MET A 457 14.18 14.00 16.58
C MET A 457 15.52 13.43 16.07
N ASN A 458 16.00 13.89 14.91
CA ASN A 458 17.28 13.46 14.36
C ASN A 458 17.91 14.58 13.49
N PRO A 459 19.10 15.08 13.83
CA PRO A 459 19.79 16.11 13.02
C PRO A 459 20.00 15.71 11.55
N GLY A 460 20.16 14.42 11.27
CA GLY A 460 20.32 13.87 9.92
C GLY A 460 19.03 13.92 9.08
N LEU A 461 17.86 14.02 9.71
CA LEU A 461 16.59 14.28 9.05
C LEU A 461 16.47 15.76 8.66
N ARG A 462 16.69 16.66 9.64
CA ARG A 462 16.64 18.11 9.43
C ARG A 462 17.62 18.57 8.36
N SER A 463 18.84 18.02 8.33
CA SER A 463 19.86 18.40 7.34
C SER A 463 19.52 17.99 5.90
N ARG A 464 18.70 16.96 5.70
CA ARG A 464 18.31 16.45 4.37
C ARG A 464 17.06 17.11 3.81
N ILE A 465 16.19 17.63 4.68
CA ILE A 465 14.99 18.36 4.29
C ILE A 465 15.35 19.82 4.10
N GLN A 466 15.61 20.22 2.85
CA GLN A 466 16.00 21.58 2.53
C GLN A 466 14.79 22.53 2.44
N PHE A 467 13.62 22.00 2.08
CA PHE A 467 12.45 22.82 1.76
C PHE A 467 11.37 22.67 2.83
N HIS A 468 11.11 23.76 3.55
CA HIS A 468 10.01 23.86 4.51
C HIS A 468 8.90 24.74 3.92
N LEU A 469 7.71 24.17 3.77
CA LEU A 469 6.56 24.83 3.18
C LEU A 469 5.45 24.93 4.23
N THR A 470 5.15 26.16 4.63
CA THR A 470 4.03 26.46 5.52
C THR A 470 2.77 26.70 4.72
N PHE A 471 1.72 25.96 5.04
CA PHE A 471 0.39 26.05 4.44
C PHE A 471 -0.53 26.80 5.41
N PRO A 472 -0.71 28.12 5.23
CA PRO A 472 -1.61 28.89 6.08
C PRO A 472 -3.07 28.46 5.90
N ASP A 473 -3.90 28.76 6.89
CA ASP A 473 -5.35 28.66 6.73
C ASP A 473 -5.82 29.61 5.61
N TYR A 474 -6.77 29.15 4.80
CA TYR A 474 -7.39 29.98 3.77
C TYR A 474 -8.22 31.09 4.40
N THR A 475 -8.17 32.29 3.81
CA THR A 475 -9.04 33.41 4.22
C THR A 475 -10.50 33.14 3.88
N GLY A 476 -11.42 33.92 4.46
CA GLY A 476 -12.84 33.84 4.10
C GLY A 476 -13.09 33.97 2.59
N GLU A 477 -12.36 34.87 1.91
CA GLU A 477 -12.45 35.03 0.46
C GLU A 477 -11.90 33.80 -0.28
N GLU A 478 -10.74 33.28 0.13
CA GLU A 478 -10.14 32.10 -0.49
C GLU A 478 -11.03 30.85 -0.31
N LEU A 479 -11.70 30.70 0.84
CA LEU A 479 -12.68 29.63 1.05
C LEU A 479 -13.89 29.76 0.10
N MET A 480 -14.33 30.99 -0.17
CA MET A 480 -15.42 31.28 -1.11
C MET A 480 -15.00 30.93 -2.55
N GLU A 481 -13.79 31.32 -2.95
CA GLU A 481 -13.22 30.93 -4.25
C GLU A 481 -13.15 29.40 -4.41
N ILE A 482 -12.75 28.67 -3.36
CA ILE A 482 -12.74 27.20 -3.37
C ILE A 482 -14.17 26.64 -3.54
N PHE A 483 -15.17 27.22 -2.87
CA PHE A 483 -16.56 26.79 -3.01
C PHE A 483 -17.08 27.04 -4.44
N LEU A 484 -16.83 28.22 -5.00
CA LEU A 484 -17.20 28.57 -6.37
C LEU A 484 -16.54 27.64 -7.39
N LYS A 485 -15.28 27.26 -7.15
CA LYS A 485 -14.59 26.27 -7.98
C LYS A 485 -15.26 24.90 -7.91
N LEU A 486 -15.69 24.43 -6.73
CA LEU A 486 -16.45 23.19 -6.60
C LEU A 486 -17.79 23.26 -7.34
N CYS A 487 -18.51 24.38 -7.24
CA CYS A 487 -19.72 24.63 -8.01
C CYS A 487 -19.45 24.49 -9.52
N HIS A 488 -18.45 25.20 -10.04
CA HIS A 488 -18.09 25.14 -11.45
C HIS A 488 -17.68 23.72 -11.89
N ASP A 489 -16.81 23.06 -11.14
CA ASP A 489 -16.29 21.72 -11.47
C ASP A 489 -17.38 20.65 -11.48
N GLU A 490 -18.43 20.79 -10.64
CA GLU A 490 -19.55 19.84 -10.55
C GLU A 490 -20.83 20.31 -11.27
N GLY A 491 -20.81 21.45 -11.96
CA GLY A 491 -21.94 21.95 -12.76
C GLY A 491 -23.08 22.60 -11.95
N TYR A 492 -22.75 23.15 -10.78
CA TYR A 492 -23.66 23.94 -9.94
C TYR A 492 -23.38 25.43 -10.07
N GLU A 493 -24.39 26.24 -9.73
CA GLU A 493 -24.33 27.69 -9.73
C GLU A 493 -24.84 28.24 -8.40
N LEU A 494 -24.32 29.39 -7.97
CA LEU A 494 -24.85 30.15 -6.83
C LEU A 494 -25.62 31.35 -7.36
N SER A 495 -26.85 31.53 -6.87
CA SER A 495 -27.52 32.82 -7.00
C SER A 495 -26.73 33.92 -6.29
N ARG A 496 -26.89 35.17 -6.73
CA ARG A 496 -26.16 36.31 -6.17
C ARG A 496 -26.39 36.45 -4.66
N GLU A 497 -27.63 36.28 -4.23
CA GLU A 497 -28.04 36.38 -2.84
C GLU A 497 -27.45 35.22 -2.01
N ALA A 498 -27.41 34.01 -2.57
CA ALA A 498 -26.79 32.86 -1.91
C ALA A 498 -25.28 33.01 -1.76
N ALA A 499 -24.61 33.61 -2.75
CA ALA A 499 -23.18 33.91 -2.70
C ALA A 499 -22.85 34.88 -1.56
N LEU A 500 -23.65 35.94 -1.37
CA LEU A 500 -23.48 36.90 -0.27
C LEU A 500 -23.67 36.25 1.11
N GLU A 501 -24.70 35.42 1.27
CA GLU A 501 -24.96 34.68 2.52
C GLU A 501 -23.83 33.70 2.84
N LEU A 502 -23.32 33.00 1.81
CA LEU A 502 -22.23 32.06 1.96
C LEU A 502 -20.92 32.76 2.31
N GLU A 503 -20.63 33.88 1.66
CA GLU A 503 -19.45 34.70 1.95
C GLU A 503 -19.48 35.18 3.42
N ALA A 504 -20.62 35.70 3.89
CA ALA A 504 -20.79 36.11 5.28
C ALA A 504 -20.58 34.94 6.26
N LEU A 505 -21.12 33.76 5.95
CA LEU A 505 -20.93 32.55 6.74
C LEU A 505 -19.44 32.14 6.80
N LEU A 506 -18.75 32.12 5.66
CA LEU A 506 -17.34 31.75 5.57
C LEU A 506 -16.42 32.75 6.30
N GLN A 507 -16.70 34.05 6.19
CA GLN A 507 -15.99 35.08 6.96
C GLN A 507 -16.19 34.89 8.47
N GLN A 508 -17.41 34.57 8.91
CA GLN A 508 -17.68 34.28 10.33
C GLN A 508 -16.95 33.02 10.82
N LEU A 509 -16.96 31.94 10.02
CA LEU A 509 -16.29 30.69 10.35
C LEU A 509 -14.76 30.89 10.42
N TYR A 510 -14.19 31.65 9.48
CA TYR A 510 -12.77 32.02 9.49
C TYR A 510 -12.41 32.90 10.70
N GLY A 511 -13.25 33.88 11.04
CA GLY A 511 -13.05 34.76 12.19
C GLY A 511 -13.11 34.04 13.54
N LYS A 512 -13.89 32.95 13.63
CA LYS A 512 -14.06 32.10 14.82
C LYS A 512 -13.20 30.83 14.79
N ARG A 513 -12.29 30.71 13.82
CA ARG A 513 -11.48 29.50 13.66
C ARG A 513 -10.62 29.25 14.91
N ARG A 514 -10.39 27.97 15.17
CA ARG A 514 -9.43 27.49 16.16
C ARG A 514 -8.17 27.02 15.46
N ASP A 515 -7.18 26.64 16.25
CA ASP A 515 -6.07 25.83 15.76
C ASP A 515 -6.63 24.57 15.08
N ASN A 516 -5.96 24.13 14.01
CA ASN A 516 -6.37 23.01 13.16
C ASN A 516 -7.71 23.22 12.43
N PHE A 517 -7.96 24.43 11.96
CA PHE A 517 -9.11 24.74 11.11
C PHE A 517 -9.17 23.83 9.87
N ALA A 518 -10.34 23.32 9.53
CA ALA A 518 -10.47 22.27 8.52
C ALA A 518 -10.43 22.77 7.05
N ASN A 519 -10.40 24.09 6.82
CA ASN A 519 -10.12 24.72 5.52
C ASN A 519 -10.93 24.10 4.36
N GLY A 520 -10.28 23.62 3.30
CA GLY A 520 -10.95 23.01 2.15
C GLY A 520 -11.81 21.79 2.48
N ARG A 521 -11.52 21.07 3.58
CA ARG A 521 -12.41 19.98 4.06
C ARG A 521 -13.73 20.55 4.58
N LEU A 522 -13.70 21.70 5.26
CA LEU A 522 -14.91 22.41 5.68
C LEU A 522 -15.71 22.87 4.46
N VAL A 523 -15.06 23.52 3.49
CA VAL A 523 -15.73 24.01 2.27
C VAL A 523 -16.40 22.87 1.50
N ARG A 524 -15.72 21.73 1.33
CA ARG A 524 -16.31 20.54 0.71
C ARG A 524 -17.52 20.03 1.49
N SER A 525 -17.45 19.97 2.82
CA SER A 525 -18.58 19.58 3.67
C SER A 525 -19.77 20.54 3.52
N LEU A 526 -19.52 21.85 3.47
CA LEU A 526 -20.55 22.87 3.25
C LEU A 526 -21.19 22.71 1.86
N PHE A 527 -20.39 22.45 0.84
CA PHE A 527 -20.87 22.23 -0.53
C PHE A 527 -21.76 20.98 -0.64
N GLU A 528 -21.35 19.84 -0.06
CA GLU A 528 -22.19 18.64 -0.01
C GLU A 528 -23.53 18.90 0.67
N ARG A 529 -23.54 19.70 1.73
CA ARG A 529 -24.79 20.06 2.44
C ARG A 529 -25.65 21.02 1.66
N ALA A 530 -25.06 21.95 0.93
CA ALA A 530 -25.80 22.82 0.03
C ALA A 530 -26.49 21.98 -1.07
N LYS A 531 -25.82 20.95 -1.60
CA LYS A 531 -26.43 19.97 -2.51
C LYS A 531 -27.59 19.20 -1.86
N LEU A 532 -27.45 18.81 -0.59
CA LEU A 532 -28.55 18.15 0.15
C LEU A 532 -29.75 19.08 0.37
N SER A 533 -29.50 20.36 0.71
CA SER A 533 -30.55 21.37 0.83
C SER A 533 -31.28 21.58 -0.50
N LEU A 534 -30.52 21.74 -1.59
CA LEU A 534 -31.04 21.82 -2.95
C LEU A 534 -31.88 20.58 -3.31
N ALA A 535 -31.37 19.37 -3.04
CA ALA A 535 -32.09 18.13 -3.33
C ALA A 535 -33.42 18.05 -2.55
N THR A 536 -33.42 18.50 -1.30
CA THR A 536 -34.64 18.55 -0.46
C THR A 536 -35.66 19.54 -1.04
N ARG A 537 -35.20 20.70 -1.49
CA ARG A 537 -36.04 21.72 -2.15
C ARG A 537 -36.60 21.22 -3.48
N VAL A 538 -35.76 20.61 -4.32
CA VAL A 538 -36.17 20.00 -5.60
C VAL A 538 -37.17 18.87 -5.37
N TRP A 539 -37.02 18.08 -4.31
CA TRP A 539 -37.98 17.04 -3.95
C TRP A 539 -39.35 17.61 -3.58
N GLN A 540 -39.39 18.76 -2.91
CA GLN A 540 -40.63 19.43 -2.52
C GLN A 540 -41.34 20.11 -3.70
N ASP A 541 -40.58 20.67 -4.64
CA ASP A 541 -41.11 21.24 -5.89
C ASP A 541 -40.33 20.77 -7.13
N PRO A 542 -40.63 19.55 -7.64
CA PRO A 542 -39.87 18.93 -8.72
C PRO A 542 -40.07 19.60 -10.09
N LYS A 543 -41.12 20.41 -10.26
CA LYS A 543 -41.52 20.93 -11.58
C LYS A 543 -40.95 22.31 -11.88
N THR A 544 -40.64 23.11 -10.85
CA THR A 544 -40.19 24.49 -11.03
C THR A 544 -38.76 24.73 -10.54
N ALA A 545 -38.23 23.88 -9.67
CA ALA A 545 -36.91 24.06 -9.08
C ALA A 545 -35.78 23.74 -10.08
N SER A 546 -34.83 24.67 -10.22
CA SER A 546 -33.56 24.39 -10.91
C SER A 546 -32.79 23.28 -10.20
N LEU A 547 -32.19 22.38 -10.98
CA LEU A 547 -31.41 21.24 -10.50
C LEU A 547 -29.94 21.59 -10.19
N SER A 548 -29.49 22.78 -10.59
CA SER A 548 -28.09 23.22 -10.46
C SER A 548 -27.91 24.53 -9.69
N LEU A 549 -28.98 25.34 -9.53
CA LEU A 549 -28.89 26.65 -8.88
C LEU A 549 -29.14 26.56 -7.37
N ILE A 550 -28.12 26.93 -6.58
CA ILE A 550 -28.16 27.06 -5.13
C ILE A 550 -28.73 28.43 -4.75
N LEU A 551 -29.77 28.43 -3.92
CA LEU A 551 -30.52 29.61 -3.48
C LEU A 551 -30.20 29.97 -2.02
N PRO A 552 -30.55 31.19 -1.55
CA PRO A 552 -30.23 31.65 -0.19
C PRO A 552 -30.69 30.69 0.91
N GLN A 553 -31.90 30.13 0.77
CA GLN A 553 -32.45 29.16 1.72
C GLN A 553 -31.60 27.88 1.83
N ASP A 554 -30.93 27.47 0.75
CA ASP A 554 -30.07 26.28 0.74
C ASP A 554 -28.79 26.53 1.56
N VAL A 555 -28.29 27.77 1.55
CA VAL A 555 -27.13 28.25 2.33
C VAL A 555 -27.50 28.52 3.78
N GLN A 556 -28.65 29.13 4.04
CA GLN A 556 -29.15 29.40 5.40
C GLN A 556 -29.35 28.09 6.18
N ALA A 557 -29.79 27.03 5.50
CA ALA A 557 -29.89 25.70 6.10
C ALA A 557 -28.54 25.15 6.62
N LEU A 558 -27.39 25.60 6.09
CA LEU A 558 -26.06 25.15 6.52
C LEU A 558 -25.79 25.46 8.00
N ALA A 559 -26.28 26.59 8.50
CA ALA A 559 -26.11 27.00 9.89
C ALA A 559 -26.89 26.12 10.88
N THR A 560 -27.83 25.29 10.40
CA THR A 560 -28.63 24.38 11.24
C THR A 560 -27.90 23.08 11.56
N TYR A 561 -26.90 22.70 10.76
CA TYR A 561 -26.10 21.51 11.01
C TYR A 561 -25.27 21.67 12.28
N SER A 562 -25.34 20.67 13.17
CA SER A 562 -24.81 20.75 14.53
C SER A 562 -23.31 21.08 14.62
N ASP A 563 -22.52 20.59 13.68
CA ASP A 563 -21.08 20.84 13.61
C ASP A 563 -20.76 22.26 13.09
N VAL A 564 -21.51 22.79 12.12
CA VAL A 564 -21.37 24.18 11.65
C VAL A 564 -21.84 25.14 12.74
N ALA A 565 -23.00 24.87 13.35
CA ALA A 565 -23.49 25.61 14.50
C ALA A 565 -22.48 25.58 15.67
N GLY A 566 -21.83 24.44 15.89
CA GLY A 566 -20.77 24.27 16.88
C GLY A 566 -19.57 25.18 16.62
N LEU A 567 -19.11 25.26 15.36
CA LEU A 567 -18.05 26.18 14.93
C LEU A 567 -18.45 27.64 15.11
N LEU A 568 -19.70 28.00 14.79
CA LEU A 568 -20.21 29.36 14.95
C LEU A 568 -20.40 29.78 16.41
N ARG A 569 -20.62 28.84 17.34
CA ARG A 569 -20.80 29.12 18.78
C ARG A 569 -19.49 29.20 19.57
N ALA A 570 -18.38 28.75 19.01
CA ALA A 570 -17.10 28.73 19.69
C ALA A 570 -16.53 30.16 19.91
N GLN A 571 -16.85 30.78 21.05
CA GLN A 571 -16.07 31.92 21.56
C GLN A 571 -14.72 31.43 22.09
N ARG A 572 -13.66 32.23 21.91
CA ARG A 572 -12.42 32.11 22.69
C ARG A 572 -12.81 32.13 24.17
N ARG A 573 -12.62 31.02 24.90
CA ARG A 573 -12.51 31.09 26.36
C ARG A 573 -11.28 31.94 26.64
N GLY A 574 -11.50 33.24 26.85
CA GLY A 574 -10.49 34.09 27.45
C GLY A 574 -10.03 33.46 28.75
N ILE A 575 -8.71 33.47 28.96
CA ILE A 575 -8.08 33.09 30.21
C ILE A 575 -8.73 33.94 31.31
N GLY A 576 -9.66 33.35 32.05
CA GLY A 576 -10.27 33.97 33.21
C GLY A 576 -9.25 33.95 34.34
N PHE A 577 -8.66 35.11 34.64
CA PHE A 577 -8.03 35.31 35.94
C PHE A 577 -9.12 35.20 37.00
N HIS A 578 -9.10 34.10 37.77
CA HIS A 578 -9.77 34.09 39.06
C HIS A 578 -8.95 34.96 40.02
N ALA A 579 -9.44 36.17 40.28
CA ALA A 579 -9.04 36.89 41.46
C ALA A 579 -9.49 36.06 42.67
N VAL A 580 -8.52 35.46 43.38
CA VAL A 580 -8.77 34.87 44.69
C VAL A 580 -8.83 36.03 45.66
N SER A 581 -10.04 36.37 46.11
CA SER A 581 -10.23 37.21 47.29
C SER A 581 -10.18 36.35 48.54
N ALA A 582 -9.13 36.50 49.34
CA ALA A 582 -9.13 36.55 50.80
C ALA A 582 -7.71 36.88 51.27
#